data_AF-A0A6B3AI31-F1
#
_entry.id   AF-A0A6B3AI31-F1
#
_cell.length_a   1.000
_cell.length_b   1.000
_cell.length_c   1.000
_cell.angle_alpha   90.00
_cell.angle_beta   90.00
_cell.angle_gamma   90.00
#
_symmetry.space_group_name_H-M   'P 1'
#
loop_
_entity.id
_entity.type
_entity.pdbx_description
1 polymer ?
#
loop_
_entity_poly.entity_id
_entity_poly.type
_entity_poly.pdbx_seq_one_letter_code
_entity_poly.pdbx_strand_id
1 'polypeptide(L)'
;EDLAAARAEAGDTPAGQLAEALTELEEQYGRARDASSALHSAQEELRRAEQEHALRSSARQEAAVRAASRVGHRERLERERAALEEELARARGTAHSVAERAAQLERHVARLTDAADAARAAEDTAQRLKDADARLADAAFRAGFDTPQAAADA
;
A
#
# COMPACT_ATOMS: atom_id res chain seq x y z
N GLU A 1 95.25 39.35 -22.55
CA GLU A 1 94.27 39.94 -21.61
C GLU A 1 92.91 39.26 -21.70
N ASP A 2 92.42 38.91 -22.89
CA ASP A 2 91.12 38.26 -23.11
C ASP A 2 90.83 37.00 -22.27
N LEU A 3 91.84 36.16 -22.01
CA LEU A 3 91.66 34.90 -21.26
C LEU A 3 91.45 35.13 -19.74
N ALA A 4 91.97 36.24 -19.22
CA ALA A 4 91.79 36.63 -17.81
C ALA A 4 90.42 37.28 -17.60
N ALA A 5 89.96 38.10 -18.54
CA ALA A 5 88.60 38.65 -18.54
C ALA A 5 87.55 37.53 -18.68
N ALA A 6 87.75 36.58 -19.60
CA ALA A 6 86.85 35.44 -19.79
C ALA A 6 86.75 34.53 -18.55
N ARG A 7 87.81 34.40 -17.75
CA ARG A 7 87.79 33.65 -16.48
C ARG A 7 87.08 34.40 -15.36
N ALA A 8 87.28 35.72 -15.26
CA ALA A 8 86.61 36.55 -14.26
C ALA A 8 85.09 36.59 -14.47
N GLU A 9 84.63 36.51 -15.72
CA GLU A 9 83.20 36.52 -16.08
C GLU A 9 82.54 35.12 -15.97
N ALA A 10 83.32 34.04 -16.03
CA ALA A 10 82.84 32.66 -15.88
C ALA A 10 82.64 32.20 -14.41
N GLY A 11 83.17 32.94 -13.44
CA GLY A 11 83.13 32.58 -12.02
C GLY A 11 84.10 31.45 -11.63
N ASP A 12 84.30 31.25 -10.31
CA ASP A 12 85.28 30.29 -9.76
C ASP A 12 84.82 28.82 -9.74
N THR A 13 83.62 28.52 -10.24
CA THR A 13 83.10 27.14 -10.21
C THR A 13 83.78 26.30 -11.29
N PRO A 14 84.44 25.17 -10.94
CA PRO A 14 85.06 24.30 -11.93
C PRO A 14 84.04 23.78 -12.94
N ALA A 15 84.40 23.76 -14.22
CA ALA A 15 83.51 23.32 -15.31
C ALA A 15 82.92 21.92 -15.10
N GLY A 16 83.64 21.01 -14.42
CA GLY A 16 83.14 19.68 -14.07
C GLY A 16 81.96 19.70 -13.07
N GLN A 17 81.99 20.61 -12.09
CA GLN A 17 80.89 20.77 -11.13
C GLN A 17 79.65 21.41 -11.77
N LEU A 18 79.86 22.33 -12.73
CA LEU A 18 78.77 22.88 -13.52
C LEU A 18 78.12 21.83 -14.43
N ALA A 19 78.91 20.90 -14.99
CA ALA A 19 78.39 19.81 -15.80
C ALA A 19 77.56 18.81 -14.98
N GLU A 20 78.03 18.43 -13.79
CA GLU A 20 77.28 17.56 -12.87
C GLU A 20 75.95 18.22 -12.44
N ALA A 21 75.99 19.49 -12.04
CA ALA A 21 74.79 20.24 -11.66
C ALA A 21 73.80 20.39 -12.83
N LEU A 22 74.30 20.55 -14.07
CA LEU A 22 73.47 20.61 -15.26
C LEU A 22 72.79 19.25 -15.54
N THR A 23 73.52 18.15 -15.45
CA THR A 23 72.94 16.80 -15.62
C THR A 23 71.87 16.53 -14.56
N GLU A 24 72.12 16.88 -13.30
CA GLU A 24 71.13 16.71 -12.24
C GLU A 24 69.87 17.56 -12.48
N LEU A 25 70.04 18.81 -12.94
CA LEU A 25 68.93 19.69 -13.28
C LEU A 25 68.12 19.18 -14.48
N GLU A 26 68.78 18.64 -15.51
CA GLU A 26 68.14 18.06 -16.69
C GLU A 26 67.32 16.81 -16.31
N GLU A 27 67.84 15.95 -15.44
CA GLU A 27 67.11 14.79 -14.91
C GLU A 27 65.90 15.20 -14.05
N GLN A 28 66.05 16.22 -13.20
CA GLN A 28 64.94 16.75 -12.40
C GLN A 28 63.87 17.38 -13.28
N TYR A 29 64.27 18.17 -14.29
CA TYR A 29 63.36 18.78 -15.25
C TYR A 29 62.64 17.73 -16.10
N GLY A 30 63.35 16.70 -16.56
CA GLY A 30 62.76 15.58 -17.29
C GLY A 30 61.65 14.89 -16.48
N ARG A 31 61.94 14.54 -15.22
CA ARG A 31 60.94 13.95 -14.31
C ARG A 31 59.75 14.87 -14.06
N ALA A 32 59.98 16.17 -13.85
CA ALA A 32 58.91 17.14 -13.64
C ALA A 32 58.04 17.30 -14.90
N ARG A 33 58.65 17.31 -16.08
CA ARG A 33 57.95 17.38 -17.37
C ARG A 33 57.09 16.14 -17.60
N ASP A 34 57.62 14.95 -17.35
CA ASP A 34 56.90 13.70 -17.54
C ASP A 34 55.69 13.62 -16.61
N ALA A 35 55.87 13.94 -15.33
CA ALA A 35 54.77 14.01 -14.36
C ALA A 35 53.72 15.05 -14.76
N SER A 36 54.15 16.23 -15.21
CA SER A 36 53.25 17.29 -15.68
C SER A 36 52.50 16.88 -16.95
N SER A 37 53.10 16.07 -17.82
CA SER A 37 52.47 15.59 -19.06
C SER A 37 51.34 14.58 -18.78
N ALA A 38 51.50 13.74 -17.76
CA ALA A 38 50.51 12.74 -17.35
C ALA A 38 49.35 13.33 -16.52
N LEU A 39 49.60 14.43 -15.79
CA LEU A 39 48.64 15.02 -14.86
C LEU A 39 47.31 15.38 -15.54
N HIS A 40 47.35 15.98 -16.74
CA HIS A 40 46.13 16.38 -17.43
C HIS A 40 45.24 15.18 -17.79
N SER A 41 45.83 14.09 -18.30
CA SER A 41 45.10 12.85 -18.60
C SER A 41 44.47 12.25 -17.35
N ALA A 42 45.23 12.18 -16.25
CA ALA A 42 44.74 11.66 -14.98
C ALA A 42 43.56 12.50 -14.42
N GLN A 43 43.62 13.82 -14.56
CA GLN A 43 42.52 14.73 -14.16
C GLN A 43 41.27 14.57 -15.03
N GLU A 44 41.42 14.33 -16.33
CA GLU A 44 40.30 14.03 -17.23
C GLU A 44 39.66 12.68 -16.89
N GLU A 45 40.46 11.65 -16.62
CA GLU A 45 39.97 10.34 -16.18
C GLU A 45 39.23 10.43 -14.86
N LEU A 46 39.77 11.17 -13.88
CA LEU A 46 39.09 11.41 -12.61
C LEU A 46 37.74 12.12 -12.82
N ARG A 47 37.71 13.21 -13.61
CA ARG A 47 36.46 13.92 -13.91
C ARG A 47 35.42 13.03 -14.56
N ARG A 48 35.83 12.14 -15.48
CA ARG A 48 34.91 11.16 -16.11
C ARG A 48 34.38 10.16 -15.09
N ALA A 49 35.25 9.63 -14.23
CA ALA A 49 34.84 8.69 -13.18
C ALA A 49 33.88 9.33 -12.15
N GLU A 50 34.13 10.59 -11.77
CA GLU A 50 33.26 11.35 -10.87
C GLU A 50 31.88 11.61 -11.50
N GLN A 51 31.84 11.98 -12.77
CA GLN A 51 30.58 12.17 -13.51
C GLN A 51 29.78 10.86 -13.58
N GLU A 52 30.43 9.75 -13.94
CA GLU A 52 29.78 8.44 -13.99
C GLU A 52 29.28 8.01 -12.61
N HIS A 53 30.07 8.22 -11.56
CA HIS A 53 29.66 7.93 -10.20
C HIS A 53 28.43 8.76 -9.78
N ALA A 54 28.41 10.05 -10.10
CA ALA A 54 27.27 10.92 -9.84
C ALA A 54 26.01 10.45 -10.57
N LEU A 55 26.12 10.08 -11.86
CA LEU A 55 25.01 9.55 -12.65
C LEU A 55 24.46 8.25 -12.06
N ARG A 56 25.33 7.30 -11.72
CA ARG A 56 24.92 6.02 -11.10
C ARG A 56 24.30 6.21 -9.73
N SER A 57 24.83 7.13 -8.92
CA SER A 57 24.30 7.43 -7.60
C SER A 57 22.89 8.01 -7.71
N SER A 58 22.66 8.96 -8.63
CA SER A 58 21.33 9.51 -8.90
C SER A 58 20.35 8.42 -9.35
N ALA A 59 20.75 7.61 -10.33
CA ALA A 59 19.91 6.52 -10.84
C ALA A 59 19.55 5.50 -9.73
N ARG A 60 20.50 5.17 -8.85
CA ARG A 60 20.27 4.30 -7.68
C ARG A 60 19.28 4.93 -6.71
N GLN A 61 19.42 6.22 -6.41
CA GLN A 61 18.52 6.91 -5.49
C GLN A 61 17.09 6.96 -6.03
N GLU A 62 16.92 7.27 -7.31
CA GLU A 62 15.60 7.25 -7.94
C GLU A 62 14.99 5.85 -7.96
N ALA A 63 15.79 4.82 -8.25
CA ALA A 63 15.33 3.44 -8.21
C ALA A 63 14.88 3.03 -6.79
N ALA A 64 15.60 3.45 -5.75
CA ALA A 64 15.22 3.22 -4.36
C ALA A 64 13.89 3.91 -4.01
N VAL A 65 13.68 5.16 -4.43
CA VAL A 65 12.42 5.88 -4.22
C VAL A 65 11.25 5.20 -4.94
N ARG A 66 11.44 4.78 -6.20
CA ARG A 66 10.42 4.04 -6.96
C ARG A 66 10.09 2.70 -6.30
N ALA A 67 11.10 1.97 -5.82
CA ALA A 67 10.89 0.70 -5.11
C ALA A 67 10.11 0.91 -3.81
N ALA A 68 10.50 1.89 -2.98
CA ALA A 68 9.79 2.22 -1.75
C ALA A 68 8.33 2.60 -1.99
N SER A 69 8.05 3.43 -3.01
CA SER A 69 6.69 3.79 -3.40
C SER A 69 5.85 2.58 -3.81
N ARG A 70 6.42 1.66 -4.60
CA ARG A 70 5.74 0.42 -4.99
C ARG A 70 5.46 -0.51 -3.81
N VAL A 71 6.40 -0.64 -2.87
CA VAL A 71 6.19 -1.42 -1.65
C VAL A 71 5.05 -0.82 -0.83
N GLY A 72 5.07 0.50 -0.58
CA GLY A 72 3.99 1.17 0.16
C GLY A 72 2.62 1.03 -0.52
N HIS A 73 2.57 1.09 -1.86
CA HIS A 73 1.35 0.85 -2.61
C HIS A 73 0.85 -0.59 -2.47
N ARG A 74 1.74 -1.58 -2.59
CA ARG A 74 1.41 -3.00 -2.40
C ARG A 74 0.87 -3.26 -1.00
N GLU A 75 1.53 -2.74 0.04
CA GLU A 75 1.08 -2.91 1.43
C GLU A 75 -0.29 -2.28 1.68
N ARG A 76 -0.58 -1.14 1.06
CA ARG A 76 -1.92 -0.53 1.12
C ARG A 76 -2.96 -1.44 0.47
N LEU A 77 -2.70 -1.94 -0.74
CA LEU A 77 -3.60 -2.86 -1.43
C LEU A 77 -3.82 -4.16 -0.66
N GLU A 78 -2.80 -4.68 0.03
CA GLU A 78 -2.92 -5.87 0.88
C GLU A 78 -3.85 -5.62 2.08
N ARG A 79 -3.74 -4.45 2.72
CA ARG A 79 -4.66 -4.06 3.81
C ARG A 79 -6.09 -3.87 3.30
N GLU A 80 -6.27 -3.19 2.17
CA GLU A 80 -7.58 -3.01 1.55
C GLU A 80 -8.23 -4.34 1.17
N ARG A 81 -7.45 -5.26 0.58
CA ARG A 81 -7.93 -6.61 0.25
C ARG A 81 -8.36 -7.38 1.50
N ALA A 82 -7.55 -7.36 2.56
CA ALA A 82 -7.87 -8.06 3.80
C ALA A 82 -9.16 -7.51 4.45
N ALA A 83 -9.34 -6.18 4.45
CA ALA A 83 -10.56 -5.55 4.95
C ALA A 83 -11.79 -5.97 4.14
N LEU A 84 -11.69 -5.97 2.80
CA LEU A 84 -12.78 -6.42 1.92
C LEU A 84 -13.09 -7.92 2.09
N GLU A 85 -12.08 -8.77 2.27
CA GLU A 85 -12.25 -10.18 2.56
C GLU A 85 -13.01 -10.41 3.88
N GLU A 86 -12.68 -9.63 4.93
CA GLU A 86 -13.38 -9.65 6.22
C GLU A 86 -14.83 -9.16 6.09
N GLU A 87 -15.06 -8.07 5.36
CA GLU A 87 -16.42 -7.57 5.08
C GLU A 87 -17.26 -8.61 4.33
N LEU A 88 -16.70 -9.26 3.31
CA LEU A 88 -17.38 -10.32 2.57
C LEU A 88 -17.64 -11.56 3.43
N ALA A 89 -16.73 -11.90 4.34
CA ALA A 89 -16.94 -12.99 5.31
C ALA A 89 -18.09 -12.67 6.27
N ARG A 90 -18.11 -11.45 6.83
CA ARG A 90 -19.19 -10.98 7.70
C ARG A 90 -20.52 -10.92 6.97
N ALA A 91 -20.56 -10.40 5.75
CA ALA A 91 -21.78 -10.24 4.96
C ALA A 91 -22.39 -11.59 4.55
N ARG A 92 -21.57 -12.57 4.14
CA ARG A 92 -22.08 -13.90 3.76
C ARG A 92 -22.40 -14.79 4.96
N GLY A 93 -21.77 -14.54 6.12
CA GLY A 93 -21.83 -15.44 7.27
C GLY A 93 -21.31 -16.83 6.91
N THR A 94 -22.16 -17.85 7.06
CA THR A 94 -21.84 -19.24 6.71
C THR A 94 -22.21 -19.62 5.27
N ALA A 95 -22.86 -18.73 4.51
CA ALA A 95 -23.24 -19.01 3.12
C ALA A 95 -22.02 -18.96 2.19
N HIS A 96 -22.10 -19.63 1.04
CA HIS A 96 -20.99 -19.63 0.08
C HIS A 96 -20.82 -18.27 -0.60
N SER A 97 -21.91 -17.51 -0.74
CA SER A 97 -21.91 -16.16 -1.31
C SER A 97 -22.85 -15.20 -0.59
N VAL A 98 -22.64 -13.89 -0.78
CA VAL A 98 -23.54 -12.84 -0.27
C VAL A 98 -24.94 -12.95 -0.91
N ALA A 99 -25.01 -13.30 -2.21
CA ALA A 99 -26.28 -13.49 -2.90
C ALA A 99 -27.09 -14.66 -2.32
N GLU A 100 -26.42 -15.77 -1.98
CA GLU A 100 -27.05 -16.90 -1.31
C GLU A 100 -27.57 -16.52 0.08
N ARG A 101 -26.76 -15.78 0.86
CA ARG A 101 -27.19 -15.27 2.16
C ARG A 101 -28.39 -14.33 2.05
N ALA A 102 -28.40 -13.44 1.06
CA ALA A 102 -29.53 -12.54 0.81
C ALA A 102 -30.81 -13.33 0.51
N ALA A 103 -30.75 -14.30 -0.40
CA ALA A 103 -31.89 -15.16 -0.73
C ALA A 103 -32.37 -15.98 0.49
N GLN A 104 -31.45 -16.43 1.35
CA GLN A 104 -31.82 -17.10 2.61
C GLN A 104 -32.60 -16.15 3.55
N LEU A 105 -32.09 -14.93 3.74
CA LEU A 105 -32.73 -13.93 4.59
C LEU A 105 -34.10 -13.52 4.05
N GLU A 106 -34.23 -13.33 2.74
CA GLU A 106 -35.52 -13.03 2.09
C GLU A 106 -36.57 -14.12 2.36
N ARG A 107 -36.18 -15.40 2.24
CA ARG A 107 -37.08 -16.52 2.58
C ARG A 107 -37.46 -16.52 4.05
N HIS A 108 -36.55 -16.18 4.95
CA HIS A 108 -36.85 -16.08 6.38
C HIS A 108 -37.81 -14.93 6.67
N VAL A 109 -37.60 -13.77 6.08
CA VAL A 109 -38.50 -12.62 6.21
C VAL A 109 -39.90 -12.99 5.72
N ALA A 110 -40.04 -13.61 4.54
CA ALA A 110 -41.34 -14.05 4.03
C ALA A 110 -42.07 -14.96 5.02
N ARG A 111 -41.38 -16.00 5.54
CA ARG A 111 -41.98 -16.92 6.53
C ARG A 111 -42.38 -16.23 7.83
N LEU A 112 -41.59 -15.27 8.30
CA LEU A 112 -41.91 -14.53 9.52
C LEU A 112 -43.10 -13.59 9.31
N THR A 113 -43.21 -12.97 8.14
CA THR A 113 -44.38 -12.18 7.75
C THR A 113 -45.62 -13.06 7.69
N ASP A 114 -45.56 -14.20 6.99
CA ASP A 114 -46.67 -15.14 6.88
C ASP A 114 -47.14 -15.64 8.26
N ALA A 115 -46.19 -15.96 9.15
CA ALA A 115 -46.50 -16.36 10.52
C ALA A 115 -47.16 -15.23 11.33
N ALA A 116 -46.72 -13.98 11.16
CA ALA A 116 -47.31 -12.83 11.83
C ALA A 116 -48.72 -12.51 11.29
N ASP A 117 -48.96 -12.69 9.99
CA ASP A 117 -50.29 -12.56 9.38
C ASP A 117 -51.22 -13.67 9.88
N ALA A 118 -50.75 -14.92 9.91
CA ALA A 118 -51.52 -16.05 10.43
C ALA A 118 -51.87 -15.88 11.92
N ALA A 119 -50.96 -15.39 12.74
CA ALA A 119 -51.22 -15.09 14.15
C ALA A 119 -52.31 -14.02 14.33
N ARG A 120 -52.25 -12.94 13.52
CA ARG A 120 -53.30 -11.91 13.50
C ARG A 120 -54.65 -12.47 13.07
N ALA A 121 -54.68 -13.28 12.01
CA ALA A 121 -55.90 -13.92 11.56
C ALA A 121 -56.49 -14.87 12.62
N ALA A 122 -55.65 -15.63 13.32
CA ALA A 122 -56.09 -16.49 14.41
C ALA A 122 -56.74 -15.68 15.55
N GLU A 123 -56.11 -14.59 15.98
CA GLU A 123 -56.66 -13.68 17.00
C GLU A 123 -58.01 -13.10 16.56
N ASP A 124 -58.10 -12.59 15.32
CA ASP A 124 -59.35 -12.05 14.77
C ASP A 124 -60.46 -13.12 14.75
N THR A 125 -60.12 -14.36 14.38
CA THR A 125 -61.10 -15.46 14.38
C THR A 125 -61.55 -15.86 15.78
N ALA A 126 -60.63 -15.85 16.76
CA ALA A 126 -60.96 -16.13 18.16
C ALA A 126 -61.90 -15.06 18.73
N GLN A 127 -61.66 -13.78 18.41
CA GLN A 127 -62.54 -12.69 18.82
C GLN A 127 -63.93 -12.82 18.18
N ARG A 128 -64.01 -13.15 16.89
CA ARG A 128 -65.31 -13.36 16.21
C ARG A 128 -66.07 -14.55 16.77
N LEU A 129 -65.38 -15.64 17.11
CA LEU A 129 -66.00 -16.80 17.76
C LEU A 129 -66.58 -16.42 19.12
N LYS A 130 -65.81 -15.70 19.94
CA LYS A 130 -66.28 -15.17 21.23
C LYS A 130 -67.53 -14.28 21.07
N ASP A 131 -67.53 -13.39 20.07
CA ASP A 131 -68.68 -12.52 19.80
C ASP A 131 -69.91 -13.32 19.33
N ALA A 132 -69.71 -14.37 18.53
CA ALA A 132 -70.77 -15.25 18.06
C ALA A 132 -71.37 -16.07 19.21
N ASP A 133 -70.52 -16.64 20.08
CA ASP A 133 -70.94 -17.39 21.27
C ASP A 133 -71.75 -16.49 22.22
N ALA A 134 -71.33 -15.24 22.42
CA ALA A 134 -72.08 -14.27 23.21
C ALA A 134 -73.46 -13.98 22.60
N ARG A 135 -73.54 -13.77 21.28
CA ARG A 135 -74.82 -13.55 20.58
C ARG A 135 -75.73 -14.78 20.64
N LEU A 136 -75.17 -15.98 20.57
CA LEU A 136 -75.91 -17.23 20.69
C LEU A 136 -76.50 -17.39 22.09
N ALA A 137 -75.71 -17.13 23.13
CA ALA A 137 -76.18 -17.10 24.52
C ALA A 137 -77.30 -16.08 24.74
N ASP A 138 -77.14 -14.86 24.24
CA ASP A 138 -78.17 -13.83 24.31
C ASP A 138 -79.46 -14.25 23.61
N ALA A 139 -79.38 -14.90 22.44
CA ALA A 139 -80.53 -15.36 21.69
C ALA A 139 -81.27 -16.50 22.41
N ALA A 140 -80.55 -17.48 22.95
CA ALA A 140 -81.12 -18.59 23.71
C ALA A 140 -81.86 -18.08 24.96
N PHE A 141 -81.26 -17.14 25.70
CA PHE A 141 -81.89 -16.54 26.86
C PHE A 141 -83.17 -15.76 26.50
N ARG A 142 -83.15 -15.00 25.39
CA ARG A 142 -84.35 -14.32 24.88
C ARG A 142 -85.46 -15.28 24.45
N ALA A 143 -85.10 -16.48 24.00
CA ALA A 143 -86.05 -17.53 23.67
C ALA A 143 -86.55 -18.33 24.90
N GLY A 144 -86.07 -18.01 26.10
CA GLY A 144 -86.50 -18.61 27.36
C GLY A 144 -85.72 -19.87 27.77
N PHE A 145 -84.59 -20.15 27.13
CA PHE A 145 -83.71 -21.27 27.49
C PHE A 145 -82.56 -20.78 28.38
N ASP A 146 -82.19 -21.59 29.38
CA ASP A 146 -81.11 -21.25 30.32
C ASP A 146 -79.71 -21.32 29.68
N THR A 147 -79.55 -22.06 28.57
CA THR A 147 -78.29 -22.18 27.83
C THR A 147 -78.52 -22.33 26.32
N PRO A 148 -77.54 -21.94 25.47
CA PRO A 148 -77.53 -22.27 24.05
C PRO A 148 -77.81 -23.73 23.71
N GLN A 149 -77.24 -24.66 24.48
CA GLN A 149 -77.37 -26.10 24.22
C GLN A 149 -78.80 -26.57 24.48
N ALA A 150 -79.43 -26.10 25.56
CA ALA A 150 -80.84 -26.39 25.84
C ALA A 150 -81.80 -25.92 24.73
N ALA A 151 -81.44 -24.83 24.02
CA ALA A 151 -82.21 -24.36 22.87
C ALA A 151 -81.97 -25.22 21.61
N ALA A 152 -80.78 -25.79 21.44
CA ALA A 152 -80.44 -26.64 20.30
C ALA A 152 -81.01 -28.06 20.42
N ASP A 153 -81.18 -28.54 21.66
CA ASP A 153 -81.69 -29.89 21.96
C ASP A 153 -83.24 -29.97 22.00
N ALA A 154 -83.94 -28.83 21.88
CA ALA A 154 -85.40 -28.70 21.88
C ALA A 154 -86.01 -28.82 20.48
#